data_AF-A0A182T4Y3-F1
#
_entry.id   AF-A0A182T4Y3-F1
#
_cell.length_a   1.000
_cell.length_b   1.000
_cell.length_c   1.000
_cell.angle_alpha   90.00
_cell.angle_beta   90.00
_cell.angle_gamma   90.00
#
_symmetry.space_group_name_H-M   'P 1'
#
loop_
_entity.id
_entity.type
_entity.pdbx_description
1 polymer ?
#
loop_
_entity_poly.entity_id
_entity_poly.type
_entity_poly.pdbx_seq_one_letter_code
_entity_poly.pdbx_strand_id
1 'polypeptide(L)'
;MSKENSIGKTPLDEDAALVLNTDPKVVTKAAELLQPINTQVVDKNLDQVLEAVKIVDLTCDFKGCKQKTNLVGTDCTFCKDRFCFKHSLPEIHGCGEAVKRKERELFLHPMTGKAKAEQYEKQKAQVRLTQKLKQMSLERKQKPSSGGSSTKATGSSTSTSSRGGGSSTRGGRKRTNP
;
A
#
# COMPACT_ATOMS: atom_id res chain seq x y z
N MET A 1 -66.62 30.25 -36.28
CA MET A 1 -65.90 29.06 -35.82
C MET A 1 -64.91 29.49 -34.76
N SER A 2 -65.30 29.28 -33.51
CA SER A 2 -64.52 29.51 -32.31
C SER A 2 -63.26 28.64 -32.29
N LYS A 3 -62.16 29.17 -31.74
CA LYS A 3 -61.23 28.44 -30.87
C LYS A 3 -60.35 29.44 -30.14
N GLU A 4 -60.40 29.30 -28.82
CA GLU A 4 -59.72 30.07 -27.78
C GLU A 4 -58.43 29.33 -27.35
N ASN A 5 -57.59 30.02 -26.58
CA ASN A 5 -56.66 29.49 -25.57
C ASN A 5 -55.41 28.71 -26.09
N SER A 6 -54.22 28.78 -25.49
CA SER A 6 -53.82 29.12 -24.13
C SER A 6 -52.29 29.31 -24.02
N ILE A 7 -51.89 29.95 -22.93
CA ILE A 7 -50.55 30.19 -22.37
C ILE A 7 -49.57 29.01 -22.49
N GLY A 8 -48.29 29.31 -22.77
CA GLY A 8 -47.18 28.36 -22.69
C GLY A 8 -45.85 29.02 -22.31
N LYS A 9 -45.71 29.34 -21.03
CA LYS A 9 -44.52 29.23 -20.16
C LYS A 9 -43.12 29.30 -20.80
N THR A 10 -42.33 30.30 -20.40
CA THR A 10 -40.86 30.23 -20.38
C THR A 10 -40.38 29.24 -19.31
N PRO A 11 -39.26 28.56 -19.56
CA PRO A 11 -38.14 28.58 -18.61
C PRO A 11 -36.82 28.73 -19.39
N LEU A 12 -36.17 29.89 -19.41
CA LEU A 12 -35.08 30.26 -18.49
C LEU A 12 -34.29 29.05 -17.96
N ASP A 13 -33.21 28.75 -18.67
CA ASP A 13 -31.87 28.44 -18.16
C ASP A 13 -31.72 27.31 -17.14
N GLU A 14 -32.32 26.15 -17.42
CA GLU A 14 -31.86 24.88 -16.86
C GLU A 14 -30.76 24.31 -17.77
N ASP A 15 -29.72 23.71 -17.17
CA ASP A 15 -28.58 23.05 -17.80
C ASP A 15 -27.40 23.95 -18.25
N ALA A 16 -26.79 24.66 -17.30
CA ALA A 16 -25.34 24.88 -17.35
C ALA A 16 -24.62 23.53 -17.16
N ALA A 17 -24.64 22.71 -18.21
CA ALA A 17 -23.96 21.43 -18.25
C ALA A 17 -22.46 21.66 -17.97
N LEU A 18 -21.97 21.13 -16.86
CA LEU A 18 -20.54 21.03 -16.60
C LEU A 18 -19.95 20.06 -17.62
N VAL A 19 -19.46 20.59 -18.73
CA VAL A 19 -18.69 19.82 -19.70
C VAL A 19 -17.33 19.51 -19.08
N LEU A 20 -17.26 18.42 -18.32
CA LEU A 20 -16.00 17.84 -17.90
C LEU A 20 -15.38 17.17 -19.13
N ASN A 21 -14.33 17.79 -19.68
CA ASN A 21 -13.57 17.24 -20.78
C ASN A 21 -12.85 15.96 -20.30
N THR A 22 -13.46 14.81 -20.57
CA THR A 22 -12.94 13.47 -20.28
C THR A 22 -11.97 12.97 -21.36
N ASP A 23 -11.37 13.90 -22.12
CA ASP A 23 -10.47 13.57 -23.20
C ASP A 23 -9.06 13.20 -22.68
N PRO A 24 -8.57 11.97 -22.94
CA PRO A 24 -7.30 11.45 -22.39
C PRO A 24 -6.04 12.09 -23.01
N LYS A 25 -6.20 13.15 -23.81
CA LYS A 25 -5.10 13.89 -24.43
C LYS A 25 -4.68 15.12 -23.62
N VAL A 26 -5.52 15.56 -22.68
CA VAL A 26 -5.34 16.82 -21.94
C VAL A 26 -5.12 16.58 -20.43
N VAL A 27 -5.60 15.48 -19.86
CA VAL A 27 -5.52 15.22 -18.42
C VAL A 27 -4.33 14.30 -18.10
N THR A 28 -3.12 14.86 -18.06
CA THR A 28 -1.93 14.14 -17.54
C THR A 28 -1.27 14.83 -16.34
N LYS A 29 -1.83 15.95 -15.86
CA LYS A 29 -1.43 16.61 -14.62
C LYS A 29 -2.64 17.09 -13.85
N ALA A 30 -2.97 16.40 -12.77
CA ALA A 30 -3.97 16.83 -11.80
C ALA A 30 -3.67 18.21 -11.14
N ALA A 31 -2.48 18.77 -11.36
CA ALA A 31 -2.01 19.99 -10.72
C ALA A 31 -2.42 21.30 -11.43
N GLU A 32 -2.75 21.30 -12.72
CA GLU A 32 -3.07 22.53 -13.47
C GLU A 32 -4.57 22.85 -13.56
N LEU A 33 -5.45 21.96 -13.07
CA LEU A 33 -6.91 22.15 -13.04
C LEU A 33 -7.49 22.39 -11.64
N LEU A 34 -6.65 22.72 -10.66
CA LEU A 34 -7.10 23.16 -9.33
C LEU A 34 -7.24 24.69 -9.31
N GLN A 35 -8.06 25.24 -10.21
CA GLN A 35 -8.83 26.42 -9.80
C GLN A 35 -9.75 25.93 -8.67
N PRO A 36 -9.95 26.70 -7.58
CA PRO A 36 -10.86 26.31 -6.52
C PRO A 36 -12.26 26.16 -7.11
N ILE A 37 -12.64 24.91 -7.39
CA ILE A 37 -13.94 24.58 -7.93
C ILE A 37 -14.94 25.00 -6.86
N ASN A 38 -15.92 25.85 -7.23
CA ASN A 38 -16.99 26.28 -6.32
C ASN A 38 -17.63 25.04 -5.69
N THR A 39 -17.43 24.86 -4.38
CA THR A 39 -17.88 23.69 -3.61
C THR A 39 -19.38 23.43 -3.78
N GLN A 40 -20.17 24.51 -3.89
CA GLN A 40 -21.61 24.49 -4.12
C GLN A 40 -22.06 23.79 -5.42
N VAL A 41 -21.22 23.80 -6.46
CA VAL A 41 -21.54 23.18 -7.77
C VAL A 41 -21.06 21.73 -7.79
N VAL A 42 -19.99 21.42 -7.05
CA VAL A 42 -19.51 20.05 -6.84
C VAL A 42 -20.53 19.27 -6.01
N ASP A 43 -21.06 19.85 -4.93
CA ASP A 43 -22.04 19.21 -4.05
C ASP A 43 -23.36 18.85 -4.77
N LYS A 44 -23.76 19.63 -5.77
CA LYS A 44 -24.95 19.36 -6.60
C LYS A 44 -24.72 18.32 -7.70
N ASN A 45 -23.47 18.07 -8.08
CA ASN A 45 -23.10 17.17 -9.18
C ASN A 45 -22.15 16.06 -8.73
N LEU A 46 -22.15 15.72 -7.43
CA LEU A 46 -21.25 14.70 -6.85
C LEU A 46 -21.34 13.38 -7.62
N ASP A 47 -22.54 12.95 -7.99
CA ASP A 47 -22.74 11.71 -8.73
C ASP A 47 -22.05 11.71 -10.09
N GLN A 48 -22.07 12.84 -10.80
CA GLN A 48 -21.40 12.98 -12.10
C GLN A 48 -19.87 12.96 -11.94
N VAL A 49 -19.35 13.62 -10.90
CA VAL A 49 -17.91 13.61 -10.59
C VAL A 49 -17.45 12.20 -10.21
N LEU A 50 -18.22 11.50 -9.37
CA LEU A 50 -17.91 10.12 -8.97
C LEU A 50 -17.92 9.17 -10.17
N GLU A 51 -18.85 9.34 -11.11
CA GLU A 51 -18.87 8.54 -12.33
C GLU A 51 -17.69 8.86 -13.26
N ALA A 52 -17.31 10.13 -13.39
CA ALA A 52 -16.14 10.53 -14.15
C ALA A 52 -14.84 9.94 -13.57
N VAL A 53 -14.67 9.95 -12.24
CA VAL A 53 -13.51 9.35 -11.57
C VAL A 53 -13.44 7.85 -11.81
N LYS A 54 -14.56 7.12 -11.67
CA LYS A 54 -14.61 5.70 -12.00
C LYS A 54 -14.20 5.42 -13.44
N ILE A 55 -14.62 6.27 -14.39
CA ILE A 55 -14.24 6.10 -15.80
C ILE A 55 -12.74 6.25 -15.97
N VAL A 56 -12.12 7.26 -15.34
CA VAL A 56 -10.66 7.45 -15.38
C VAL A 56 -9.94 6.23 -14.79
N ASP A 57 -10.34 5.76 -13.62
CA ASP A 57 -9.73 4.59 -12.94
C ASP A 57 -9.87 3.28 -13.74
N LEU A 58 -10.90 3.17 -14.59
CA LEU A 58 -11.18 2.02 -15.43
C LEU A 58 -10.65 2.16 -16.85
N THR A 59 -9.90 3.23 -17.15
CA THR A 59 -9.21 3.42 -18.42
C THR A 59 -7.72 3.14 -18.28
N CYS A 60 -7.02 3.04 -19.41
CA CYS A 60 -5.58 2.85 -19.43
C CYS A 60 -4.90 4.22 -19.35
N ASP A 61 -3.97 4.39 -18.40
CA ASP A 61 -3.25 5.66 -18.18
C ASP A 61 -2.18 5.98 -19.25
N PHE A 62 -2.05 5.15 -20.28
CA PHE A 62 -1.09 5.38 -21.35
C PHE A 62 -1.59 6.50 -22.29
N LYS A 63 -0.70 7.44 -22.61
CA LYS A 63 -1.01 8.60 -23.48
C LYS A 63 -1.57 8.13 -24.82
N GLY A 64 -2.84 8.46 -25.08
CA GLY A 64 -3.52 8.10 -26.32
C GLY A 64 -4.16 6.70 -26.34
N CYS A 65 -4.12 5.94 -25.24
CA CYS A 65 -4.88 4.71 -25.12
C CYS A 65 -6.30 4.99 -24.60
N LYS A 66 -7.31 4.43 -25.24
CA LYS A 66 -8.72 4.49 -24.80
C LYS A 66 -9.27 3.11 -24.38
N GLN A 67 -8.40 2.13 -24.17
CA GLN A 67 -8.83 0.80 -23.79
C GLN A 67 -9.29 0.78 -22.34
N LYS A 68 -10.48 0.23 -22.11
CA LYS A 68 -11.03 0.01 -20.76
C LYS A 68 -10.29 -1.15 -20.11
N THR A 69 -9.84 -0.96 -18.88
CA THR A 69 -9.10 -1.94 -18.07
C THR A 69 -10.00 -2.66 -17.06
N ASN A 70 -11.33 -2.43 -17.10
CA ASN A 70 -12.32 -2.91 -16.14
C ASN A 70 -12.19 -4.43 -15.84
N LEU A 71 -12.26 -5.27 -16.89
CA LEU A 71 -12.15 -6.72 -16.73
C LEU A 71 -10.70 -7.18 -16.54
N VAL A 72 -9.78 -6.59 -17.31
CA VAL A 72 -8.39 -7.00 -17.28
C VAL A 72 -7.46 -5.81 -17.43
N GLY A 73 -6.70 -5.57 -16.38
CA GLY A 73 -5.66 -4.55 -16.32
C GLY A 73 -4.60 -4.97 -15.32
N THR A 74 -3.43 -4.40 -15.46
CA THR A 74 -2.30 -4.64 -14.56
C THR A 74 -1.82 -3.30 -14.02
N ASP A 75 -1.58 -3.25 -12.71
CA ASP A 75 -1.01 -2.12 -12.01
C ASP A 75 0.52 -2.17 -12.06
N CYS A 76 1.14 -1.02 -12.35
CA CYS A 76 2.60 -0.94 -12.37
C CYS A 76 3.16 -0.80 -10.94
N THR A 77 4.13 -1.62 -10.56
CA THR A 77 4.75 -1.55 -9.22
C THR A 77 5.52 -0.26 -8.92
N PHE A 78 5.83 0.56 -9.95
CA PHE A 78 6.61 1.79 -9.82
C PHE A 78 5.74 3.04 -9.78
N CYS A 79 4.87 3.23 -10.78
CA CYS A 79 3.98 4.39 -10.83
C CYS A 79 2.60 4.15 -10.21
N LYS A 80 2.20 2.89 -9.97
CA LYS A 80 0.89 2.47 -9.41
C LYS A 80 -0.32 2.84 -10.26
N ASP A 81 -0.09 3.21 -11.51
CA ASP A 81 -1.13 3.47 -12.51
C ASP A 81 -1.61 2.15 -13.15
N ARG A 82 -2.82 2.15 -13.73
CA ARG A 82 -3.47 0.96 -14.30
C ARG A 82 -3.36 0.97 -15.83
N PHE A 83 -2.84 -0.12 -16.38
CA PHE A 83 -2.63 -0.26 -17.82
C PHE A 83 -3.37 -1.45 -18.42
N CYS A 84 -3.71 -1.36 -19.71
CA CYS A 84 -4.17 -2.51 -20.48
C CYS A 84 -3.00 -3.44 -20.81
N PHE A 85 -3.27 -4.68 -21.24
CA PHE A 85 -2.20 -5.66 -21.57
C PHE A 85 -1.21 -5.22 -22.65
N LYS A 86 -1.61 -4.29 -23.54
CA LYS A 86 -0.69 -3.74 -24.54
C LYS A 86 0.33 -2.77 -23.95
N HIS A 87 0.02 -2.16 -22.81
CA HIS A 87 0.83 -1.14 -22.16
C HIS A 87 1.25 -1.52 -20.72
N SER A 88 1.01 -2.77 -20.32
CA SER A 88 1.34 -3.26 -18.97
C SER A 88 2.84 -3.32 -18.72
N LEU A 89 3.65 -3.37 -19.77
CA LEU A 89 5.09 -3.45 -19.65
C LEU A 89 5.69 -2.10 -19.24
N PRO A 90 6.54 -2.04 -18.19
CA PRO A 90 7.19 -0.82 -17.72
C PRO A 90 7.96 -0.04 -18.78
N GLU A 91 8.54 -0.73 -19.76
CA GLU A 91 9.27 -0.11 -20.88
C GLU A 91 8.37 0.78 -21.75
N ILE A 92 7.08 0.45 -21.86
CA ILE A 92 6.17 1.12 -22.79
C ILE A 92 5.67 2.44 -22.20
N HIS A 93 5.30 2.45 -20.92
CA HIS A 93 4.80 3.64 -20.23
C HIS A 93 5.90 4.45 -19.51
N GLY A 94 7.17 4.10 -19.71
CA GLY A 94 8.32 4.90 -19.25
C GLY A 94 8.84 4.57 -17.84
N CYS A 95 8.33 3.53 -17.19
CA CYS A 95 8.85 3.03 -15.91
C CYS A 95 10.06 2.08 -16.07
N GLY A 96 10.51 1.80 -17.29
CA GLY A 96 11.63 0.90 -17.58
C GLY A 96 12.94 1.27 -16.90
N GLU A 97 13.25 2.56 -16.74
CA GLU A 97 14.46 2.99 -16.03
C GLU A 97 14.45 2.61 -14.56
N ALA A 98 13.28 2.67 -13.91
CA ALA A 98 13.13 2.31 -12.51
C ALA A 98 13.26 0.79 -12.31
N VAL A 99 12.71 -0.01 -13.23
CA VAL A 99 12.93 -1.46 -13.30
C VAL A 99 14.41 -1.76 -13.43
N LYS A 100 15.06 -1.17 -14.44
CA LYS A 100 16.47 -1.40 -14.73
C LYS A 100 17.38 -1.03 -13.56
N ARG A 101 17.07 0.03 -12.81
CA ARG A 101 17.81 0.40 -11.60
C ARG A 101 17.65 -0.65 -10.51
N LYS A 102 16.41 -1.08 -10.23
CA LYS A 102 16.11 -2.11 -9.22
C LYS A 102 16.76 -3.45 -9.57
N GLU A 103 16.66 -3.87 -10.83
CA GLU A 103 17.30 -5.10 -11.31
C GLU A 103 18.82 -5.00 -11.26
N ARG A 104 19.39 -3.85 -11.61
CA ARG A 104 20.84 -3.61 -11.47
C ARG A 104 21.26 -3.70 -10.00
N GLU A 105 20.55 -3.09 -9.08
CA GLU A 105 20.86 -3.19 -7.65
C GLU A 105 20.81 -4.64 -7.16
N LEU A 106 19.78 -5.39 -7.55
CA LEU A 106 19.66 -6.83 -7.26
C LEU A 106 20.78 -7.66 -7.88
N PHE A 107 21.22 -7.31 -9.09
CA PHE A 107 22.26 -8.02 -9.83
C PHE A 107 23.68 -7.67 -9.34
N LEU A 108 23.96 -6.41 -8.99
CA LEU A 108 25.24 -5.95 -8.45
C LEU A 108 25.45 -6.38 -7.01
N HIS A 109 24.38 -6.48 -6.23
CA HIS A 109 24.39 -7.05 -4.89
C HIS A 109 23.58 -8.36 -4.85
N PRO A 110 24.03 -9.41 -5.56
CA PRO A 110 23.40 -10.70 -5.43
C PRO A 110 23.67 -11.15 -3.99
N MET A 111 22.61 -11.15 -3.17
CA MET A 111 22.70 -11.61 -1.80
C MET A 111 23.31 -13.01 -1.80
N THR A 112 24.55 -13.12 -1.30
CA THR A 112 25.25 -14.39 -1.22
C THR A 112 24.41 -15.38 -0.42
N GLY A 113 24.54 -16.68 -0.68
CA GLY A 113 23.73 -17.69 0.01
C GLY A 113 23.77 -17.58 1.54
N LYS A 114 24.90 -17.12 2.09
CA LYS A 114 25.08 -16.84 3.52
C LYS A 114 24.28 -15.61 3.98
N ALA A 115 24.30 -14.51 3.20
CA ALA A 115 23.51 -13.31 3.50
C ALA A 115 22.00 -13.57 3.43
N LYS A 116 21.54 -14.43 2.51
CA LYS A 116 20.13 -14.86 2.45
C LYS A 116 19.71 -15.66 3.69
N ALA A 117 20.56 -16.60 4.12
CA ALA A 117 20.29 -17.39 5.33
C ALA A 117 20.23 -16.51 6.59
N GLU A 118 21.15 -15.54 6.71
CA GLU A 118 21.16 -14.58 7.82
C GLU A 118 19.91 -13.70 7.84
N GLN A 119 19.44 -13.22 6.69
CA GLN A 119 18.18 -12.49 6.60
C GLN A 119 16.97 -13.32 7.02
N TYR A 120 16.91 -14.60 6.61
CA TYR A 120 15.84 -15.51 7.01
C TYR A 120 15.81 -15.71 8.53
N GLU A 121 16.97 -15.96 9.15
CA GLU A 121 17.06 -16.10 10.60
C GLU A 121 16.73 -14.79 11.33
N LYS A 122 17.13 -13.63 10.78
CA LYS A 122 16.73 -12.32 11.31
C LYS A 122 15.23 -12.09 11.25
N GLN A 123 14.58 -12.42 10.14
CA GLN A 123 13.11 -12.32 10.01
C GLN A 123 12.40 -13.24 11.00
N LYS A 124 12.86 -14.49 11.13
CA LYS A 124 12.35 -15.45 12.11
C LYS A 124 12.51 -14.94 13.55
N ALA A 125 13.66 -14.36 13.87
CA ALA A 125 13.91 -13.73 15.16
C ALA A 125 12.98 -12.53 15.41
N GLN A 126 12.72 -11.70 14.40
CA GLN A 126 11.78 -10.56 14.48
C GLN A 126 10.34 -11.02 14.74
N VAL A 127 9.88 -12.09 14.09
CA VAL A 127 8.54 -12.65 14.33
C VAL A 127 8.40 -13.15 15.77
N ARG A 128 9.40 -13.89 16.27
CA ARG A 128 9.43 -14.37 17.66
C ARG A 128 9.44 -13.22 18.67
N LEU A 129 10.23 -12.18 18.40
CA LEU A 129 10.27 -10.98 19.22
C LEU A 129 8.89 -10.31 19.28
N THR A 130 8.26 -10.13 18.12
CA THR A 130 6.94 -9.50 18.01
C THR A 130 5.88 -10.30 18.77
N GLN A 131 5.91 -11.63 18.68
CA GLN A 131 5.01 -12.50 19.44
C GLN A 131 5.20 -12.35 20.96
N LYS A 132 6.46 -12.32 21.44
CA LYS A 132 6.75 -12.09 22.86
C LYS A 132 6.29 -10.72 23.34
N LEU A 133 6.50 -9.66 22.53
CA LEU A 133 6.01 -8.32 22.85
C LEU A 133 4.48 -8.28 22.96
N LYS A 134 3.77 -8.98 22.06
CA LYS A 134 2.31 -9.13 22.14
C LYS A 134 1.90 -9.85 23.42
N GLN A 135 2.53 -10.96 23.77
CA GLN A 135 2.23 -11.71 24.99
C GLN A 135 2.44 -10.85 26.26
N MET A 136 3.59 -10.18 26.38
CA MET A 136 3.85 -9.27 27.50
C MET A 136 2.91 -8.05 27.53
N SER A 137 2.35 -7.64 26.41
CA SER A 137 1.34 -6.57 26.35
C SER A 137 -0.03 -7.03 26.86
N LEU A 138 -0.38 -8.30 26.62
CA LEU A 138 -1.62 -8.92 27.12
C LEU A 138 -1.53 -9.19 28.62
N GLU A 139 -0.40 -9.72 29.09
CA GLU A 139 -0.16 -9.94 30.53
C GLU A 139 -0.22 -8.64 31.34
N ARG A 140 0.27 -7.52 30.78
CA ARG A 140 0.15 -6.20 31.41
C ARG A 140 -1.27 -5.64 31.41
N LYS A 141 -2.11 -5.99 30.43
CA LYS A 141 -3.55 -5.62 30.42
C LYS A 141 -4.40 -6.49 31.34
N GLN A 142 -3.97 -7.71 31.62
CA GLN A 142 -4.73 -8.70 32.39
C GLN A 142 -4.51 -8.64 33.90
N LYS A 143 -3.65 -7.75 34.42
CA LYS A 143 -3.57 -7.51 35.86
C LYS A 143 -4.48 -6.35 36.26
N PRO A 144 -5.70 -6.60 36.80
CA PRO A 144 -6.48 -5.55 37.40
C PRO A 144 -5.77 -5.01 38.65
N SER A 145 -5.79 -3.68 38.79
CA SER A 145 -5.48 -2.98 40.02
C SER A 145 -6.56 -3.32 41.07
N SER A 146 -6.36 -4.35 41.87
CA SER A 146 -7.04 -4.49 43.16
C SER A 146 -6.10 -5.11 44.19
N GLY A 147 -5.92 -4.41 45.31
CA GLY A 147 -5.05 -4.83 46.41
C GLY A 147 -5.61 -5.97 47.26
N GLY A 148 -4.77 -6.47 48.17
CA GLY A 148 -5.19 -7.19 49.39
C GLY A 148 -5.06 -8.72 49.43
N SER A 149 -4.08 -9.18 50.21
CA SER A 149 -4.11 -10.34 51.14
C SER A 149 -4.20 -11.81 50.69
N SER A 150 -3.03 -12.47 50.83
CA SER A 150 -2.77 -13.67 51.65
C SER A 150 -3.29 -15.08 51.30
N THR A 151 -2.31 -16.01 51.26
CA THR A 151 -2.29 -17.41 51.78
C THR A 151 -2.24 -18.61 50.82
N LYS A 152 -1.14 -19.36 50.99
CA LYS A 152 -0.98 -20.82 51.17
C LYS A 152 -0.98 -21.79 49.95
N ALA A 153 0.25 -22.21 49.67
CA ALA A 153 0.81 -23.48 49.18
C ALA A 153 -0.08 -24.71 48.87
N THR A 154 0.28 -25.38 47.76
CA THR A 154 0.61 -26.83 47.62
C THR A 154 1.31 -27.06 46.25
N GLY A 155 2.58 -27.52 46.22
CA GLY A 155 3.08 -28.81 45.67
C GLY A 155 2.70 -29.11 44.20
N SER A 156 3.50 -29.58 43.24
CA SER A 156 4.84 -30.20 43.18
C SER A 156 5.18 -30.36 41.68
N SER A 157 6.44 -30.18 41.27
CA SER A 157 7.12 -31.14 40.37
C SER A 157 8.56 -30.72 40.08
N THR A 158 9.44 -31.60 40.53
CA THR A 158 10.86 -31.73 40.25
C THR A 158 11.16 -31.66 38.75
N SER A 159 12.07 -30.77 38.34
CA SER A 159 12.94 -31.02 37.18
C SER A 159 14.35 -30.51 37.47
N THR A 160 15.20 -31.48 37.76
CA THR A 160 16.66 -31.36 37.84
C THR A 160 17.20 -30.88 36.50
N SER A 161 17.80 -29.70 36.46
CA SER A 161 18.70 -29.29 35.37
C SER A 161 20.09 -29.08 35.95
N SER A 162 20.95 -30.02 35.61
CA SER A 162 22.37 -30.09 35.91
C SER A 162 23.09 -28.83 35.42
N ARG A 163 23.81 -28.20 36.36
CA ARG A 163 24.80 -27.16 36.08
C ARG A 163 26.03 -27.80 35.43
N GLY A 164 26.05 -27.84 34.10
CA GLY A 164 27.25 -28.15 33.32
C GLY A 164 28.07 -26.89 33.08
N GLY A 165 29.03 -26.61 33.97
CA GLY A 165 30.05 -25.59 33.75
C GLY A 165 31.11 -26.09 32.78
N GLY A 166 30.99 -25.71 31.50
CA GLY A 166 32.02 -25.95 30.49
C GLY A 166 33.10 -24.86 30.54
N SER A 167 34.21 -25.16 31.21
CA SER A 167 35.45 -24.38 31.14
C SER A 167 36.11 -24.61 29.77
N SER A 168 35.92 -23.68 28.84
CA SER A 168 36.72 -23.64 27.61
C SER A 168 37.97 -22.81 27.86
N THR A 169 39.06 -23.51 28.10
CA THR A 169 40.42 -22.99 28.14
C THR A 169 40.74 -22.22 26.85
N ARG A 170 41.20 -20.98 27.04
CA ARG A 170 41.58 -20.06 25.97
C ARG A 170 42.92 -20.54 25.37
N GLY A 171 42.83 -21.33 24.31
CA GLY A 171 43.98 -21.78 23.51
C GLY A 171 44.77 -20.58 22.95
N GLY A 172 46.08 -20.65 23.11
CA GLY A 172 47.02 -19.54 22.92
C GLY A 172 47.15 -19.04 21.48
N ARG A 173 47.34 -17.73 21.35
CA ARG A 173 47.87 -17.09 20.15
C ARG A 173 49.35 -17.42 20.03
N LYS A 174 49.73 -18.26 19.06
CA LYS A 174 51.10 -18.28 18.53
C LYS A 174 51.11 -17.46 17.24
N ARG A 175 51.53 -16.20 17.35
CA ARG A 175 51.92 -15.39 16.20
C ARG A 175 53.38 -15.72 15.90
N THR A 176 53.66 -16.24 14.71
CA THR A 176 55.01 -16.37 14.16
C THR A 176 55.07 -15.63 12.82
N ASN A 177 55.83 -14.52 12.83
CA ASN A 177 56.56 -13.84 11.75
C ASN A 177 55.81 -13.27 10.52
N PRO A 178 56.40 -12.37 9.72
CA PRO A 178 57.83 -12.21 9.35
C PRO A 178 58.69 -11.30 10.23
#